data_AF-A0A1G3ACK3-F1
#
_entry.id   AF-A0A1G3ACK3-F1
#
_cell.length_a   1.000
_cell.length_b   1.000
_cell.length_c   1.000
_cell.angle_alpha   90.00
_cell.angle_beta   90.00
_cell.angle_gamma   90.00
#
_symmetry.space_group_name_H-M   'P 1'
#
loop_
_entity.id
_entity.type
_entity.pdbx_description
1 polymer ?
#
loop_
_entity_poly.entity_id
_entity_poly.type
_entity_poly.pdbx_seq_one_letter_code
_entity_poly.pdbx_strand_id
1 'polypeptide(L)'
;MTTVSNMVSLGNVFDIALQRHNAKDIAFNEDNPETAEIVRQNPLAYLDCRLAGNLVVATATATADLHVGMALIESFELRIDGKDVIFSCPGFMLQKFSQVHTRSAPLATAPALTAGTNAFEYAWRIPIDLGNYFSLLDASANHSLIAKVQWGAPEDGWTAGGGGTIDVSSVVLEIDAVGVVGVGRGMPGGVEYGYARHQVMSREQIITAAESNLIVELLKKHVYSRVMLWTISDAALVDTILNKISVRIGNTIMQTIERDMLQVENMMRYALSACWTGVYVFDFAEPGRLEQMLALTGTQRFELVVDVAHPGTTDKLYILEDTFIQPTKAA
;
A
#
# COMPACT_ATOMS: atom_id res chain seq x y z
N MET A 1 -17.04 16.03 15.19
CA MET A 1 -17.75 15.27 16.25
C MET A 1 -16.75 14.24 16.75
N THR A 2 -16.31 14.29 18.01
CA THR A 2 -15.27 13.40 18.55
C THR A 2 -15.95 12.21 19.22
N THR A 3 -15.73 10.99 18.72
CA THR A 3 -16.31 9.77 19.30
C THR A 3 -15.20 9.00 20.00
N VAL A 4 -15.31 8.81 21.32
CA VAL A 4 -14.39 8.01 22.13
C VAL A 4 -15.06 6.65 22.39
N SER A 5 -14.44 5.54 21.99
CA SER A 5 -14.99 4.19 22.21
C SER A 5 -14.25 3.44 23.33
N ASN A 6 -15.03 2.92 24.29
CA ASN A 6 -14.75 1.88 25.29
C ASN A 6 -13.39 1.90 26.02
N MET A 7 -13.42 2.39 27.27
CA MET A 7 -12.35 2.25 28.26
C MET A 7 -12.47 0.92 29.01
N VAL A 8 -11.40 0.12 29.05
CA VAL A 8 -11.24 -0.99 29.99
C VAL A 8 -10.12 -0.60 30.96
N SER A 9 -10.46 -0.32 32.21
CA SER A 9 -9.50 0.11 33.25
C SER A 9 -8.95 -1.11 34.00
N LEU A 10 -7.64 -1.29 33.95
CA LEU A 10 -6.86 -2.15 34.86
C LEU A 10 -5.74 -1.30 35.44
N GLY A 11 -5.68 -1.21 36.77
CA GLY A 11 -4.97 -0.17 37.52
C GLY A 11 -3.50 0.08 37.17
N ASN A 12 -3.09 1.35 37.28
CA ASN A 12 -1.73 1.88 37.15
C ASN A 12 -0.93 1.39 35.92
N VAL A 13 -1.63 1.17 34.81
CA VAL A 13 -1.05 1.05 33.48
C VAL A 13 -1.41 2.34 32.74
N PHE A 14 -0.48 2.94 32.00
CA PHE A 14 -0.81 4.08 31.13
C PHE A 14 -2.01 3.67 30.26
N ASP A 15 -3.13 4.39 30.38
CA ASP A 15 -4.33 4.12 29.58
C ASP A 15 -4.03 4.50 28.13
N ILE A 16 -3.57 3.53 27.34
CA ILE A 16 -3.36 3.69 25.90
C ILE A 16 -4.72 3.58 25.21
N ALA A 17 -5.12 4.63 24.50
CA ALA A 17 -6.37 4.67 23.76
C ALA A 17 -6.14 5.07 22.29
N LEU A 18 -7.04 4.66 21.39
CA LEU A 18 -7.02 5.14 20.01
C LEU A 18 -7.97 6.32 19.85
N GLN A 19 -7.52 7.38 19.17
CA GLN A 19 -8.32 8.54 18.85
C GLN A 19 -8.37 8.73 17.33
N ARG A 20 -9.58 8.91 16.81
CA ARG A 20 -9.82 9.13 15.38
C ARG A 20 -10.01 10.62 15.07
N HIS A 21 -9.36 11.06 14.00
CA HIS A 21 -9.52 12.38 13.42
C HIS A 21 -9.82 12.23 11.94
N ASN A 22 -10.95 12.75 11.49
CA ASN A 22 -11.26 12.83 10.07
C ASN A 22 -10.38 13.93 9.45
N ALA A 23 -9.58 13.56 8.46
CA ALA A 23 -8.90 14.52 7.61
C ALA A 23 -9.88 15.00 6.54
N LYS A 24 -9.60 16.17 5.95
CA LYS A 24 -10.45 16.72 4.89
C LYS A 24 -10.62 15.70 3.76
N ASP A 25 -11.85 15.46 3.37
CA ASP A 25 -12.20 14.64 2.21
C ASP A 25 -11.55 15.20 0.92
N ILE A 26 -11.06 14.30 0.08
CA ILE A 26 -10.47 14.62 -1.22
C ILE A 26 -11.52 14.28 -2.29
N ALA A 27 -12.11 15.31 -2.91
CA ALA A 27 -13.05 15.12 -4.00
C ALA A 27 -12.33 14.65 -5.27
N PHE A 28 -13.01 13.84 -6.08
CA PHE A 28 -12.53 13.46 -7.40
C PHE A 28 -12.40 14.69 -8.31
N ASN A 29 -11.25 14.76 -8.97
CA ASN A 29 -10.93 15.77 -9.97
C ASN A 29 -10.09 15.09 -11.06
N GLU A 30 -10.76 14.66 -12.13
CA GLU A 30 -10.20 13.88 -13.24
C GLU A 30 -8.84 14.42 -13.68
N ASP A 31 -7.85 13.52 -13.81
CA ASP A 31 -6.46 13.79 -14.21
C ASP A 31 -5.69 14.82 -13.37
N ASN A 32 -6.25 15.29 -12.25
CA ASN A 32 -5.66 16.35 -11.45
C ASN A 32 -5.20 15.84 -10.08
N PRO A 33 -4.04 16.34 -9.58
CA PRO A 33 -3.60 16.03 -8.23
C PRO A 33 -4.39 16.84 -7.21
N GLU A 34 -4.84 16.16 -6.16
CA GLU A 34 -5.49 16.77 -5.01
C GLU A 34 -4.77 16.41 -3.71
N THR A 35 -4.92 17.25 -2.69
CA THR A 35 -4.25 17.05 -1.40
C THR A 35 -5.16 17.31 -0.21
N ALA A 36 -4.91 16.58 0.87
CA ALA A 36 -5.47 16.84 2.18
C ALA A 36 -4.37 16.82 3.25
N GLU A 37 -4.43 17.78 4.16
CA GLU A 37 -3.60 17.76 5.35
C GLU A 37 -4.22 16.82 6.40
N ILE A 38 -3.40 15.91 6.90
CA ILE A 38 -3.77 14.95 7.93
C ILE A 38 -3.51 15.58 9.30
N VAL A 39 -4.56 15.68 10.11
CA VAL A 39 -4.45 16.24 11.47
C VAL A 39 -3.63 15.31 12.36
N ARG A 40 -2.58 15.84 12.97
CA ARG A 40 -1.66 15.09 13.85
C ARG A 40 -1.62 15.65 15.26
N GLN A 41 -2.66 15.38 16.05
CA GLN A 41 -2.65 15.76 17.47
C GLN A 41 -1.89 14.76 18.33
N ASN A 42 -1.86 13.50 17.90
CA ASN A 42 -1.21 12.40 18.58
C ASN A 42 -0.32 11.64 17.59
N PRO A 43 0.65 10.85 18.09
CA PRO A 43 1.41 9.97 17.23
C PRO A 43 0.50 8.98 16.48
N LEU A 44 0.67 8.85 15.16
CA LEU A 44 -0.25 8.10 14.30
C LEU A 44 0.10 6.61 14.23
N ALA A 45 -0.92 5.74 14.40
CA ALA A 45 -0.78 4.30 14.22
C ALA A 45 -1.08 3.87 12.78
N TYR A 46 -2.16 4.38 12.19
CA TYR A 46 -2.57 4.07 10.83
C TYR A 46 -3.54 5.11 10.29
N LEU A 47 -3.77 5.07 8.98
CA LEU A 47 -4.84 5.79 8.29
C LEU A 47 -5.88 4.78 7.78
N ASP A 48 -7.14 5.00 8.10
CA ASP A 48 -8.27 4.32 7.47
C ASP A 48 -8.71 5.17 6.28
N CYS A 49 -8.72 4.60 5.08
CA CYS A 49 -9.08 5.27 3.84
C CYS A 49 -10.32 4.61 3.22
N ARG A 50 -11.20 5.43 2.64
CA ARG A 50 -12.44 4.98 2.01
C ARG A 50 -12.72 5.77 0.73
N LEU A 51 -12.70 5.09 -0.40
CA LEU A 51 -13.12 5.62 -1.69
C LEU A 51 -14.57 5.22 -1.93
N ALA A 52 -15.46 6.19 -2.11
CA ALA A 52 -16.86 5.93 -2.42
C ALA A 52 -17.37 6.89 -3.48
N GLY A 53 -18.33 6.43 -4.28
CA GLY A 53 -18.97 7.25 -5.31
C GLY A 53 -19.90 6.45 -6.19
N ASN A 54 -20.26 6.99 -7.35
CA ASN A 54 -21.13 6.32 -8.30
C ASN A 54 -20.50 6.26 -9.70
N LEU A 55 -20.59 5.09 -10.32
CA LEU A 55 -20.40 4.91 -11.75
C LEU A 55 -21.70 5.24 -12.48
N VAL A 56 -21.64 6.10 -13.49
CA VAL A 56 -22.77 6.47 -14.35
C VAL A 56 -22.57 5.84 -15.72
N VAL A 57 -23.50 4.96 -16.10
CA VAL A 57 -23.48 4.28 -17.41
C VAL A 57 -24.70 4.74 -18.21
N ALA A 58 -24.49 5.43 -19.34
CA ALA A 58 -25.57 6.15 -20.03
C ALA A 58 -26.60 5.23 -20.72
N THR A 59 -26.18 4.34 -21.63
CA THR A 59 -27.13 3.63 -22.52
C THR A 59 -26.75 2.20 -22.90
N ALA A 60 -25.86 1.53 -22.17
CA ALA A 60 -25.45 0.14 -22.45
C ALA A 60 -24.92 -0.59 -21.19
N THR A 61 -24.24 -1.72 -21.40
CA THR A 61 -23.38 -2.35 -20.39
C THR A 61 -21.98 -1.77 -20.46
N ALA A 62 -21.35 -1.57 -19.30
CA ALA A 62 -19.92 -1.31 -19.20
C ALA A 62 -19.15 -2.63 -19.11
N THR A 63 -17.85 -2.61 -19.44
CA THR A 63 -16.91 -3.63 -19.01
C THR A 63 -16.00 -3.02 -17.95
N ALA A 64 -15.69 -3.82 -16.94
CA ALA A 64 -14.71 -3.47 -15.92
C ALA A 64 -13.32 -3.80 -16.45
N ASP A 65 -12.39 -2.87 -16.32
CA ASP A 65 -10.97 -3.18 -16.43
C ASP A 65 -10.44 -3.69 -15.07
N LEU A 66 -9.14 -3.91 -15.01
CA LEU A 66 -8.45 -4.35 -13.81
C LEU A 66 -8.66 -3.35 -12.66
N HIS A 67 -8.99 -3.88 -11.48
CA HIS A 67 -9.16 -3.10 -10.25
C HIS A 67 -10.22 -2.01 -10.31
N VAL A 68 -11.40 -2.38 -10.83
CA VAL A 68 -12.66 -1.61 -10.86
C VAL A 68 -12.73 -0.54 -9.76
N GLY A 69 -12.84 0.73 -10.12
CA GLY A 69 -12.92 1.87 -9.20
C GLY A 69 -11.64 2.26 -8.46
N MET A 70 -10.78 1.33 -8.07
CA MET A 70 -9.46 1.66 -7.52
C MET A 70 -8.51 2.21 -8.59
N ALA A 71 -8.75 1.92 -9.86
CA ALA A 71 -8.06 2.50 -11.01
C ALA A 71 -8.24 4.03 -11.13
N LEU A 72 -9.30 4.60 -10.52
CA LEU A 72 -9.47 6.05 -10.45
C LEU A 72 -8.33 6.75 -9.70
N ILE A 73 -7.61 6.02 -8.83
CA ILE A 73 -6.44 6.53 -8.13
C ILE A 73 -5.20 6.05 -8.88
N GLU A 74 -4.63 6.92 -9.71
CA GLU A 74 -3.38 6.63 -10.42
C GLU A 74 -2.25 6.45 -9.41
N SER A 75 -2.13 7.38 -8.45
CA SER A 75 -1.19 7.25 -7.35
C SER A 75 -1.70 7.87 -6.05
N PHE A 76 -1.35 7.22 -4.93
CA PHE A 76 -1.58 7.72 -3.59
C PHE A 76 -0.25 7.89 -2.86
N GLU A 77 -0.01 9.09 -2.33
CA GLU A 77 1.23 9.41 -1.61
C GLU A 77 0.95 9.99 -0.22
N LEU A 78 1.78 9.63 0.75
CA LEU A 78 1.89 10.32 2.03
C LEU A 78 3.23 11.04 2.12
N ARG A 79 3.18 12.35 2.36
CA ARG A 79 4.34 13.23 2.45
C ARG A 79 4.44 13.89 3.82
N ILE A 80 5.60 13.76 4.44
CA ILE A 80 5.96 14.50 5.63
C ILE A 80 6.61 15.82 5.22
N ASP A 81 6.20 16.92 5.86
CA ASP A 81 6.77 18.26 5.66
C ASP A 81 6.80 18.71 4.18
N GLY A 82 5.84 18.19 3.40
CA GLY A 82 5.69 18.41 1.97
C GLY A 82 6.76 17.80 1.07
N LYS A 83 7.79 17.13 1.63
CA LYS A 83 8.97 16.68 0.88
C LYS A 83 9.21 15.18 0.99
N ASP A 84 9.21 14.66 2.21
CA ASP A 84 9.61 13.28 2.50
C ASP A 84 8.44 12.32 2.21
N VAL A 85 8.53 11.55 1.13
CA VAL A 85 7.53 10.52 0.81
C VAL A 85 7.74 9.30 1.69
N ILE A 86 6.73 8.94 2.49
CA ILE A 86 6.74 7.75 3.34
C ILE A 86 5.82 6.64 2.84
N PHE A 87 4.91 6.98 1.95
CA PHE A 87 4.04 6.01 1.31
C PHE A 87 3.83 6.46 -0.12
N SER A 88 4.02 5.58 -1.09
CA SER A 88 3.73 5.82 -2.50
C SER A 88 3.32 4.51 -3.14
N CYS A 89 2.10 4.47 -3.66
CA CYS A 89 1.52 3.27 -4.22
C CYS A 89 0.41 3.62 -5.23
N PRO A 90 0.32 2.92 -6.38
CA PRO A 90 -0.84 3.01 -7.24
C PRO A 90 -2.11 2.55 -6.53
N GLY A 91 -3.25 3.15 -6.87
CA GLY A 91 -4.53 2.88 -6.23
C GLY A 91 -4.90 1.41 -6.25
N PHE A 92 -4.65 0.77 -7.38
CA PHE A 92 -5.01 -0.62 -7.65
C PHE A 92 -4.36 -1.65 -6.70
N MET A 93 -3.23 -1.28 -6.06
CA MET A 93 -2.54 -2.14 -5.10
C MET A 93 -3.01 -1.95 -3.65
N LEU A 94 -3.64 -0.81 -3.33
CA LEU A 94 -3.90 -0.38 -1.94
C LEU A 94 -4.73 -1.39 -1.15
N GLN A 95 -5.76 -1.99 -1.77
CA GLN A 95 -6.60 -2.98 -1.09
C GLN A 95 -5.84 -4.25 -0.75
N LYS A 96 -5.02 -4.75 -1.68
CA LYS A 96 -4.23 -5.97 -1.48
C LYS A 96 -3.12 -5.74 -0.48
N PHE A 97 -2.44 -4.60 -0.57
CA PHE A 97 -1.50 -4.16 0.46
C PHE A 97 -2.15 -4.13 1.85
N SER A 98 -3.32 -3.50 1.98
CA SER A 98 -4.06 -3.46 3.24
C SER A 98 -4.47 -4.84 3.73
N GLN A 99 -4.89 -5.74 2.84
CA GLN A 99 -5.24 -7.12 3.19
C GLN A 99 -4.04 -7.91 3.72
N VAL A 100 -2.86 -7.75 3.12
CA VAL A 100 -1.61 -8.36 3.63
C VAL A 100 -1.28 -7.85 5.02
N HIS A 101 -1.41 -6.55 5.24
CA HIS A 101 -1.04 -5.97 6.52
C HIS A 101 -2.05 -6.31 7.63
N THR A 102 -3.34 -6.20 7.36
CA THR A 102 -4.41 -6.42 8.36
C THR A 102 -4.82 -7.89 8.49
N ARG A 103 -4.41 -8.75 7.55
CA ARG A 103 -4.86 -10.14 7.42
C ARG A 103 -6.39 -10.29 7.34
N SER A 104 -7.06 -9.23 6.90
CA SER A 104 -8.50 -9.17 6.72
C SER A 104 -8.79 -8.59 5.35
N ALA A 105 -9.76 -9.17 4.64
CA ALA A 105 -10.24 -8.57 3.41
C ALA A 105 -10.86 -7.20 3.74
N PRO A 106 -10.41 -6.11 3.09
CA PRO A 106 -11.06 -4.82 3.23
C PRO A 106 -12.43 -4.82 2.54
N LEU A 107 -13.27 -3.84 2.87
CA LEU A 107 -14.54 -3.62 2.17
C LEU A 107 -14.26 -3.32 0.69
N ALA A 108 -14.94 -4.05 -0.20
CA ALA A 108 -14.88 -3.83 -1.64
C ALA A 108 -16.27 -4.15 -2.24
N THR A 109 -16.94 -3.11 -2.70
CA THR A 109 -18.24 -3.16 -3.35
C THR A 109 -18.09 -2.55 -4.73
N ALA A 110 -18.01 -3.41 -5.75
CA ALA A 110 -17.93 -2.96 -7.14
C ALA A 110 -19.29 -2.44 -7.62
N PRO A 111 -19.30 -1.44 -8.53
CA PRO A 111 -20.54 -0.97 -9.12
C PRO A 111 -21.11 -2.04 -10.07
N ALA A 112 -22.43 -2.06 -10.21
CA ALA A 112 -23.04 -2.79 -11.32
C ALA A 112 -22.63 -2.15 -12.66
N LEU A 113 -22.43 -2.99 -13.68
CA LEU A 113 -21.97 -2.57 -15.01
C LEU A 113 -23.13 -2.38 -16.00
N THR A 114 -24.29 -2.00 -15.49
CA THR A 114 -25.52 -1.81 -16.27
C THR A 114 -25.90 -0.34 -16.33
N ALA A 115 -26.68 0.04 -17.35
CA ALA A 115 -27.19 1.40 -17.51
C ALA A 115 -27.84 1.92 -16.21
N GLY A 116 -27.46 3.12 -15.78
CA GLY A 116 -27.90 3.73 -14.53
C GLY A 116 -26.76 4.32 -13.70
N THR A 117 -27.10 4.70 -12.47
CA THR A 117 -26.16 5.20 -11.45
C THR A 117 -25.90 4.08 -10.45
N ASN A 118 -24.67 3.59 -10.42
CA ASN A 118 -24.30 2.40 -9.69
C ASN A 118 -23.24 2.76 -8.63
N ALA A 119 -23.60 2.63 -7.36
CA ALA A 119 -22.70 2.95 -6.26
C ALA A 119 -21.53 1.95 -6.16
N PHE A 120 -20.38 2.44 -5.74
CA PHE A 120 -19.22 1.63 -5.40
C PHE A 120 -18.55 2.15 -4.13
N GLU A 121 -17.84 1.25 -3.45
CA GLU A 121 -17.13 1.57 -2.21
C GLU A 121 -15.93 0.65 -2.01
N TYR A 122 -14.78 1.23 -1.70
CA TYR A 122 -13.55 0.53 -1.43
C TYR A 122 -12.88 1.11 -0.19
N ALA A 123 -12.48 0.24 0.74
CA ALA A 123 -11.71 0.65 1.90
C ALA A 123 -10.30 0.06 1.84
N TRP A 124 -9.36 0.72 2.52
CA TRP A 124 -8.04 0.18 2.82
C TRP A 124 -7.46 0.89 4.04
N ARG A 125 -6.45 0.27 4.64
CA ARG A 125 -5.69 0.82 5.77
C ARG A 125 -4.23 0.96 5.38
N ILE A 126 -3.66 2.11 5.70
CA ILE A 126 -2.23 2.39 5.58
C ILE A 126 -1.62 2.35 6.98
N PRO A 127 -0.79 1.34 7.27
CA PRO A 127 -0.12 1.24 8.56
C PRO A 127 1.05 2.22 8.62
N ILE A 128 1.19 2.87 9.77
CA ILE A 128 2.32 3.77 10.08
C ILE A 128 3.21 3.13 11.17
N ASP A 129 2.70 2.12 11.86
CA ASP A 129 3.35 1.35 12.92
C ASP A 129 4.36 0.29 12.41
N LEU A 130 5.27 -0.17 13.30
CA LEU A 130 6.25 -1.23 12.99
C LEU A 130 5.73 -2.58 13.50
N GLY A 131 4.73 -3.18 12.85
CA GLY A 131 4.29 -4.53 13.20
C GLY A 131 3.92 -4.68 14.68
N ASN A 132 3.01 -3.83 15.17
CA ASN A 132 2.59 -3.71 16.57
C ASN A 132 3.59 -3.01 17.52
N TYR A 133 4.77 -2.59 17.05
CA TYR A 133 5.61 -1.63 17.78
C TYR A 133 5.26 -0.20 17.36
N PHE A 134 5.26 0.70 18.34
CA PHE A 134 4.92 2.11 18.18
C PHE A 134 6.00 2.91 17.41
N SER A 135 6.34 2.58 16.15
CA SER A 135 6.73 3.68 15.22
C SER A 135 5.48 4.46 14.98
N LEU A 136 5.32 5.50 15.76
CA LEU A 136 4.26 6.42 15.52
C LEU A 136 4.89 7.62 14.85
N LEU A 137 4.22 8.14 13.83
CA LEU A 137 4.68 9.39 13.23
C LEU A 137 4.52 10.50 14.28
N ASP A 138 5.65 10.95 14.84
CA ASP A 138 5.68 11.89 15.95
C ASP A 138 5.26 13.29 15.49
N ALA A 139 4.10 13.73 15.95
CA ALA A 139 3.54 15.04 15.70
C ALA A 139 4.41 16.21 16.21
N SER A 140 5.34 15.96 17.14
CA SER A 140 6.24 16.99 17.68
C SER A 140 7.48 17.23 16.82
N ALA A 141 7.90 16.24 16.03
CA ALA A 141 9.11 16.29 15.22
C ALA A 141 8.85 16.74 13.78
N ASN A 142 7.67 16.42 13.27
CA ASN A 142 7.26 16.75 11.92
C ASN A 142 6.15 17.81 11.98
N HIS A 143 6.16 18.76 11.05
CA HIS A 143 5.26 19.90 11.02
C HIS A 143 3.99 19.64 10.21
N SER A 144 4.07 18.96 9.06
CA SER A 144 2.89 18.52 8.31
C SER A 144 2.93 17.05 7.87
N LEU A 145 1.75 16.46 7.68
CA LEU A 145 1.54 15.20 6.97
C LEU A 145 0.47 15.46 5.92
N ILE A 146 0.81 15.27 4.65
CA ILE A 146 -0.06 15.55 3.52
C ILE A 146 -0.34 14.23 2.81
N ALA A 147 -1.61 13.90 2.66
CA ALA A 147 -2.05 12.91 1.70
C ALA A 147 -2.21 13.59 0.34
N LYS A 148 -1.59 13.03 -0.68
CA LYS A 148 -1.71 13.47 -2.07
C LYS A 148 -2.29 12.33 -2.89
N VAL A 149 -3.29 12.63 -3.69
CA VAL A 149 -3.92 11.71 -4.64
C VAL A 149 -3.71 12.28 -6.02
N GLN A 150 -3.18 11.47 -6.94
CA GLN A 150 -3.32 11.73 -8.36
C GLN A 150 -4.52 10.94 -8.85
N TRP A 151 -5.56 11.64 -9.29
CA TRP A 151 -6.71 11.01 -9.92
C TRP A 151 -6.38 10.68 -11.37
N GLY A 152 -6.88 9.54 -11.84
CA GLY A 152 -6.97 9.18 -13.25
C GLY A 152 -8.35 9.51 -13.82
N ALA A 153 -8.71 8.83 -14.89
CA ALA A 153 -9.96 8.99 -15.61
C ALA A 153 -10.93 7.82 -15.39
N PRO A 154 -12.25 7.99 -15.57
CA PRO A 154 -13.21 6.89 -15.57
C PRO A 154 -12.82 5.74 -16.50
N GLU A 155 -12.24 6.08 -17.66
CA GLU A 155 -11.82 5.13 -18.69
C GLU A 155 -10.71 4.17 -18.22
N ASP A 156 -9.94 4.55 -17.19
CA ASP A 156 -8.88 3.71 -16.62
C ASP A 156 -9.43 2.51 -15.84
N GLY A 157 -10.67 2.62 -15.33
CA GLY A 157 -11.33 1.56 -14.58
C GLY A 157 -12.44 0.83 -15.34
N TRP A 158 -12.98 1.46 -16.38
CA TRP A 158 -14.14 0.98 -17.11
C TRP A 158 -14.12 1.34 -18.58
N THR A 159 -14.65 0.45 -19.43
CA THR A 159 -14.85 0.74 -20.85
C THR A 159 -16.33 0.72 -21.19
N ALA A 160 -16.78 1.72 -21.95
CA ALA A 160 -18.16 1.81 -22.39
C ALA A 160 -18.47 0.77 -23.48
N GLY A 161 -19.56 0.02 -23.32
CA GLY A 161 -20.06 -0.86 -24.37
C GLY A 161 -20.91 -0.12 -25.40
N GLY A 162 -20.89 -0.58 -26.66
CA GLY A 162 -21.87 -0.21 -27.68
C GLY A 162 -21.95 1.28 -28.04
N GLY A 163 -20.87 2.05 -27.84
CA GLY A 163 -20.84 3.49 -28.11
C GLY A 163 -21.53 4.35 -27.05
N GLY A 164 -21.81 3.79 -25.86
CA GLY A 164 -22.25 4.57 -24.70
C GLY A 164 -21.14 5.44 -24.10
N THR A 165 -21.48 6.22 -23.09
CA THR A 165 -20.53 6.97 -22.26
C THR A 165 -20.50 6.41 -20.85
N ILE A 166 -19.34 6.51 -20.21
CA ILE A 166 -19.14 6.25 -18.79
C ILE A 166 -18.70 7.55 -18.15
N ASP A 167 -19.16 7.79 -16.93
CA ASP A 167 -18.78 8.93 -16.11
C ASP A 167 -18.79 8.49 -14.63
N VAL A 168 -18.22 9.30 -13.76
CA VAL A 168 -18.26 9.11 -12.32
C VAL A 168 -18.84 10.33 -11.62
N SER A 169 -19.61 10.11 -10.57
CA SER A 169 -20.24 11.20 -9.82
C SER A 169 -20.15 10.98 -8.32
N SER A 170 -20.02 12.09 -7.58
CA SER A 170 -19.89 12.10 -6.12
C SER A 170 -18.77 11.19 -5.61
N VAL A 171 -17.67 11.07 -6.38
CA VAL A 171 -16.51 10.28 -5.96
C VAL A 171 -15.69 11.09 -4.96
N VAL A 172 -15.44 10.50 -3.80
CA VAL A 172 -14.72 11.10 -2.69
C VAL A 172 -13.79 10.06 -2.06
N LEU A 173 -12.56 10.47 -1.76
CA LEU A 173 -11.66 9.76 -0.87
C LEU A 173 -11.72 10.38 0.53
N GLU A 174 -12.26 9.63 1.48
CA GLU A 174 -12.26 9.96 2.89
C GLU A 174 -11.01 9.35 3.55
N ILE A 175 -10.36 10.12 4.42
CA ILE A 175 -9.16 9.69 5.15
C ILE A 175 -9.35 9.97 6.64
N ASP A 176 -9.41 8.92 7.44
CA ASP A 176 -9.45 8.98 8.89
C ASP A 176 -8.09 8.64 9.47
N ALA A 177 -7.47 9.60 10.17
CA ALA A 177 -6.24 9.37 10.92
C ALA A 177 -6.55 8.78 12.29
N VAL A 178 -5.89 7.67 12.62
CA VAL A 178 -5.99 7.05 13.95
C VAL A 178 -4.69 7.23 14.70
N GLY A 179 -4.74 8.08 15.72
CA GLY A 179 -3.65 8.35 16.64
C GLY A 179 -3.75 7.55 17.94
N VAL A 180 -2.61 7.43 18.62
CA VAL A 180 -2.51 6.76 19.92
C VAL A 180 -2.38 7.81 21.04
N VAL A 181 -3.30 7.77 21.98
CA VAL A 181 -3.35 8.62 23.18
C VAL A 181 -2.82 7.85 24.38
N GLY A 182 -2.25 8.55 25.37
CA GLY A 182 -1.73 7.94 26.61
C GLY A 182 -0.31 7.39 26.49
N VAL A 183 0.27 7.45 25.29
CA VAL A 183 1.69 7.18 25.04
C VAL A 183 2.48 8.46 25.25
N GLY A 184 3.53 8.40 26.09
CA GLY A 184 4.43 9.54 26.31
C GLY A 184 5.10 9.98 25.00
N ARG A 185 5.21 11.30 24.79
CA ARG A 185 6.06 11.87 23.73
C ARG A 185 7.46 11.30 23.92
N GLY A 186 8.01 10.56 22.97
CA GLY A 186 9.33 9.96 23.13
C GLY A 186 9.40 8.49 23.58
N MET A 187 8.31 7.70 23.54
CA MET A 187 8.45 6.22 23.60
C MET A 187 9.43 5.71 22.53
N PRO A 188 10.03 4.50 22.65
CA PRO A 188 10.96 3.97 21.64
C PRO A 188 10.34 4.10 20.25
N GLY A 189 10.84 5.03 19.43
CA GLY A 189 10.03 5.62 18.34
C GLY A 189 9.83 7.15 18.40
N GLY A 190 10.41 7.88 19.36
CA GLY A 190 10.48 9.34 19.35
C GLY A 190 11.89 9.90 19.17
N VAL A 191 11.99 11.24 19.09
CA VAL A 191 13.20 12.00 18.72
C VAL A 191 14.45 11.62 19.53
N GLU A 192 14.30 11.23 20.80
CA GLU A 192 15.42 10.94 21.71
C GLU A 192 16.11 9.58 21.45
N TYR A 193 15.39 8.56 20.96
CA TYR A 193 15.93 7.19 20.78
C TYR A 193 16.17 6.80 19.32
N GLY A 194 15.87 7.69 18.38
CA GLY A 194 15.87 7.39 16.94
C GLY A 194 14.65 6.55 16.58
N TYR A 195 13.71 7.13 15.85
CA TYR A 195 12.50 6.43 15.44
C TYR A 195 12.69 5.80 14.07
N ALA A 196 12.53 4.49 13.92
CA ALA A 196 12.44 3.94 12.57
C ALA A 196 11.09 4.35 11.97
N ARG A 197 11.09 4.94 10.76
CA ARG A 197 9.86 5.28 10.03
C ARG A 197 9.47 4.11 9.15
N HIS A 198 8.22 3.69 9.21
CA HIS A 198 7.65 2.83 8.18
C HIS A 198 7.59 3.59 6.85
N GLN A 199 8.15 2.99 5.80
CA GLN A 199 8.11 3.50 4.45
C GLN A 199 7.69 2.40 3.47
N VAL A 200 6.72 2.75 2.62
CA VAL A 200 6.26 1.90 1.53
C VAL A 200 6.45 2.63 0.21
N MET A 201 7.22 2.05 -0.72
CA MET A 201 7.48 2.67 -2.03
C MET A 201 7.21 1.68 -3.16
N SER A 202 6.42 2.10 -4.15
CA SER A 202 6.23 1.35 -5.39
C SER A 202 7.22 1.75 -6.46
N ARG A 203 7.70 0.77 -7.24
CA ARG A 203 8.48 0.94 -8.45
C ARG A 203 7.86 0.12 -9.58
N GLU A 204 7.85 0.66 -10.78
CA GLU A 204 7.43 -0.06 -11.99
C GLU A 204 8.66 -0.52 -12.76
N GLN A 205 8.68 -1.78 -13.17
CA GLN A 205 9.69 -2.35 -14.05
C GLN A 205 8.99 -2.91 -15.30
N ILE A 206 9.29 -2.34 -16.46
CA ILE A 206 8.79 -2.82 -17.74
C ILE A 206 9.57 -4.08 -18.13
N ILE A 207 8.85 -5.11 -18.56
CA ILE A 207 9.42 -6.38 -19.05
C ILE A 207 9.32 -6.40 -20.57
N THR A 208 10.46 -6.27 -21.25
CA THR A 208 10.53 -6.21 -22.72
C THR A 208 10.96 -7.54 -23.36
N ALA A 209 11.45 -8.47 -22.55
CA ALA A 209 11.83 -9.82 -22.94
C ALA A 209 11.84 -10.74 -21.72
N ALA A 210 11.73 -12.06 -21.95
CA ALA A 210 11.92 -13.04 -20.90
C ALA A 210 13.38 -13.01 -20.42
N GLU A 211 13.57 -13.00 -19.10
CA GLU A 211 14.88 -12.90 -18.47
C GLU A 211 14.93 -13.77 -17.21
N SER A 212 15.87 -14.72 -17.16
CA SER A 212 15.98 -15.65 -16.03
C SER A 212 16.68 -15.06 -14.80
N ASN A 213 17.24 -13.86 -14.92
CA ASN A 213 18.06 -13.20 -13.90
C ASN A 213 17.84 -11.68 -13.86
N LEU A 214 16.60 -11.21 -14.00
CA LEU A 214 16.31 -9.79 -13.87
C LEU A 214 16.63 -9.35 -12.43
N ILE A 215 17.51 -8.35 -12.30
CA ILE A 215 18.01 -7.88 -11.00
C ILE A 215 17.18 -6.68 -10.56
N VAL A 216 16.52 -6.82 -9.41
CA VAL A 216 15.90 -5.73 -8.68
C VAL A 216 16.82 -5.33 -7.54
N GLU A 217 17.47 -4.18 -7.68
CA GLU A 217 18.33 -3.63 -6.63
C GLU A 217 17.49 -3.12 -5.45
N LEU A 218 17.80 -3.61 -4.24
CA LEU A 218 17.19 -3.13 -3.00
C LEU A 218 17.93 -1.88 -2.47
N LEU A 219 17.18 -0.87 -2.04
CA LEU A 219 17.68 0.37 -1.46
C LEU A 219 18.55 0.14 -0.21
N LYS A 220 19.78 0.64 -0.23
CA LYS A 220 20.71 0.59 0.92
C LYS A 220 20.20 1.41 2.10
N LYS A 221 20.63 1.09 3.33
CA LYS A 221 20.23 1.77 4.58
C LYS A 221 18.74 1.64 4.94
N HIS A 222 18.06 0.67 4.34
CA HIS A 222 16.69 0.31 4.68
C HIS A 222 16.70 -1.05 5.39
N VAL A 223 15.72 -1.25 6.25
CA VAL A 223 15.40 -2.54 6.86
C VAL A 223 14.15 -3.06 6.19
N TYR A 224 14.22 -4.20 5.50
CA TYR A 224 13.09 -4.73 4.74
C TYR A 224 12.24 -5.66 5.60
N SER A 225 10.94 -5.37 5.66
CA SER A 225 9.94 -6.31 6.17
C SER A 225 9.58 -7.34 5.11
N ARG A 226 9.25 -6.84 3.92
CA ARG A 226 8.78 -7.63 2.77
C ARG A 226 8.96 -6.87 1.47
N VAL A 227 8.85 -7.60 0.38
CA VAL A 227 8.65 -7.07 -0.97
C VAL A 227 7.39 -7.71 -1.53
N MET A 228 6.48 -6.89 -2.03
CA MET A 228 5.29 -7.35 -2.75
C MET A 228 5.47 -7.09 -4.24
N LEU A 229 5.07 -8.05 -5.07
CA LEU A 229 5.22 -8.00 -6.51
C LEU A 229 3.83 -8.15 -7.16
N TRP A 230 3.54 -7.29 -8.14
CA TRP A 230 2.38 -7.44 -9.02
C TRP A 230 2.85 -7.63 -10.45
N THR A 231 2.31 -8.64 -11.12
CA THR A 231 2.59 -8.94 -12.52
C THR A 231 1.38 -8.64 -13.37
N ILE A 232 1.52 -7.65 -14.27
CA ILE A 232 0.46 -7.21 -15.18
C ILE A 232 0.93 -7.47 -16.62
N SER A 233 0.05 -8.06 -17.43
CA SER A 233 0.24 -8.30 -18.86
C SER A 233 -1.00 -7.80 -19.58
N ASP A 234 -0.82 -6.87 -20.52
CA ASP A 234 -1.91 -6.34 -21.36
C ASP A 234 -3.12 -5.90 -20.52
N ALA A 235 -2.84 -5.08 -19.50
CA ALA A 235 -3.76 -4.56 -18.50
C ALA A 235 -4.39 -5.59 -17.53
N ALA A 236 -4.07 -6.89 -17.62
CA ALA A 236 -4.58 -7.90 -16.70
C ALA A 236 -3.52 -8.39 -15.70
N LEU A 237 -3.91 -8.68 -14.45
CA LEU A 237 -3.06 -9.43 -13.53
C LEU A 237 -2.89 -10.85 -14.04
N VAL A 238 -1.64 -11.32 -14.13
CA VAL A 238 -1.33 -12.66 -14.66
C VAL A 238 -0.30 -13.38 -13.82
N ASP A 239 -0.44 -14.71 -13.73
CA ASP A 239 0.57 -15.56 -13.07
C ASP A 239 1.73 -15.95 -13.98
N THR A 240 1.65 -15.65 -15.27
CA THR A 240 2.57 -16.14 -16.31
C THR A 240 3.86 -15.35 -16.44
N ILE A 241 3.98 -14.17 -15.82
CA ILE A 241 5.21 -13.36 -15.87
C ILE A 241 6.25 -13.88 -14.89
N LEU A 242 5.91 -14.17 -13.63
CA LEU A 242 6.91 -14.54 -12.63
C LEU A 242 7.08 -16.06 -12.54
N ASN A 243 8.31 -16.57 -12.69
CA ASN A 243 8.60 -18.00 -12.52
C ASN A 243 9.19 -18.30 -11.13
N LYS A 244 10.22 -17.55 -10.72
CA LYS A 244 10.90 -17.72 -9.42
C LYS A 244 11.45 -16.41 -8.90
N ILE A 245 11.63 -16.34 -7.58
CA ILE A 245 12.28 -15.23 -6.87
C ILE A 245 13.46 -15.78 -6.08
N SER A 246 14.58 -15.07 -6.13
CA SER A 246 15.76 -15.39 -5.32
C SER A 246 16.31 -14.16 -4.61
N VAL A 247 16.81 -14.33 -3.39
CA VAL A 247 17.54 -13.30 -2.66
C VAL A 247 19.02 -13.59 -2.78
N ARG A 248 19.79 -12.63 -3.28
CA ARG A 248 21.24 -12.74 -3.51
C ARG A 248 22.00 -11.71 -2.68
N ILE A 249 23.13 -12.14 -2.09
CA ILE A 249 24.12 -11.27 -1.45
C ILE A 249 25.45 -11.47 -2.17
N GLY A 250 25.89 -10.45 -2.92
CA GLY A 250 27.07 -10.58 -3.78
C GLY A 250 26.90 -11.71 -4.79
N ASN A 251 27.72 -12.76 -4.69
CA ASN A 251 27.64 -13.92 -5.58
C ASN A 251 26.88 -15.12 -4.99
N THR A 252 26.39 -14.99 -3.75
CA THR A 252 25.74 -16.09 -3.03
C THR A 252 24.23 -15.93 -3.07
N ILE A 253 23.52 -16.95 -3.57
CA ILE A 253 22.06 -17.04 -3.46
C ILE A 253 21.73 -17.56 -2.06
N MET A 254 20.94 -16.80 -1.31
CA MET A 254 20.55 -17.11 0.07
C MET A 254 19.28 -17.95 0.11
N GLN A 255 18.33 -17.62 -0.73
CA GLN A 255 17.03 -18.27 -0.79
C GLN A 255 16.51 -18.18 -2.23
N THR A 256 15.88 -19.25 -2.69
CA THR A 256 15.11 -19.29 -3.93
C THR A 256 13.75 -19.90 -3.62
N ILE A 257 12.70 -19.28 -4.13
CA ILE A 257 11.34 -19.79 -4.05
C ILE A 257 10.69 -19.74 -5.43
N GLU A 258 10.08 -20.85 -5.83
CA GLU A 258 9.28 -20.93 -7.04
C GLU A 258 7.95 -20.21 -6.83
N ARG A 259 7.40 -19.63 -7.91
CA ARG A 259 6.13 -18.87 -7.88
C ARG A 259 5.02 -19.62 -7.15
N ASP A 260 4.81 -20.88 -7.52
CA ASP A 260 3.68 -21.68 -7.00
C ASP A 260 3.79 -21.92 -5.50
N MET A 261 5.01 -22.16 -5.00
CA MET A 261 5.24 -22.33 -3.57
C MET A 261 5.01 -21.02 -2.82
N LEU A 262 5.45 -19.89 -3.38
CA LEU A 262 5.22 -18.58 -2.77
C LEU A 262 3.73 -18.24 -2.66
N GLN A 263 2.94 -18.54 -3.69
CA GLN A 263 1.49 -18.33 -3.65
C GLN A 263 0.83 -19.19 -2.56
N VAL A 264 1.22 -20.46 -2.44
CA VAL A 264 0.72 -21.36 -1.39
C VAL A 264 1.08 -20.82 0.00
N GLU A 265 2.32 -20.36 0.21
CA GLU A 265 2.73 -19.73 1.46
C GLU A 265 1.92 -18.47 1.76
N ASN A 266 1.69 -17.61 0.77
CA ASN A 266 0.90 -16.39 0.92
C ASN A 266 -0.56 -16.71 1.28
N MET A 267 -1.17 -17.73 0.67
CA MET A 267 -2.51 -18.17 1.02
C MET A 267 -2.61 -18.62 2.47
N MET A 268 -1.66 -19.47 2.91
CA MET A 268 -1.63 -19.96 4.29
C MET A 268 -1.40 -18.84 5.29
N ARG A 269 -0.49 -17.91 4.99
CA ARG A 269 -0.07 -16.85 5.91
C ARG A 269 -1.08 -15.72 6.03
N TYR A 270 -1.73 -15.33 4.94
CA TYR A 270 -2.63 -14.18 4.88
C TYR A 270 -4.11 -14.57 4.83
N ALA A 271 -4.43 -15.86 5.00
CA ALA A 271 -5.80 -16.40 4.97
C ALA A 271 -6.56 -15.97 3.70
N LEU A 272 -5.89 -16.08 2.56
CA LEU A 272 -6.43 -15.63 1.28
C LEU A 272 -7.41 -16.68 0.74
N SER A 273 -8.64 -16.26 0.46
CA SER A 273 -9.72 -17.14 0.01
C SER A 273 -9.51 -17.74 -1.38
N ALA A 274 -8.48 -17.29 -2.12
CA ALA A 274 -7.98 -17.85 -3.38
C ALA A 274 -6.55 -17.32 -3.66
N CYS A 275 -5.78 -18.00 -4.52
CA CYS A 275 -4.52 -17.45 -5.06
C CYS A 275 -4.82 -16.07 -5.67
N TRP A 276 -4.12 -15.03 -5.19
CA TRP A 276 -4.18 -13.74 -5.85
C TRP A 276 -3.39 -13.83 -7.14
N THR A 277 -4.11 -13.96 -8.25
CA THR A 277 -3.51 -13.94 -9.58
C THR A 277 -2.61 -12.73 -9.72
N GLY A 278 -1.37 -12.98 -10.11
CA GLY A 278 -0.35 -11.99 -10.36
C GLY A 278 0.09 -11.19 -9.14
N VAL A 279 -0.16 -11.64 -7.90
CA VAL A 279 0.32 -10.96 -6.68
C VAL A 279 1.13 -11.91 -5.82
N TYR A 280 2.33 -11.47 -5.44
CA TYR A 280 3.28 -12.27 -4.66
C TYR A 280 3.85 -11.46 -3.51
N VAL A 281 3.99 -12.07 -2.34
CA VAL A 281 4.49 -11.43 -1.13
C VAL A 281 5.69 -12.21 -0.62
N PHE A 282 6.88 -11.65 -0.80
CA PHE A 282 8.11 -12.19 -0.27
C PHE A 282 8.42 -11.53 1.07
N ASP A 283 8.15 -12.23 2.17
CA ASP A 283 8.43 -11.75 3.52
C ASP A 283 9.85 -12.13 3.96
N PHE A 284 10.62 -11.16 4.45
CA PHE A 284 11.91 -11.40 5.09
C PHE A 284 11.77 -11.75 6.57
N ALA A 285 10.69 -11.30 7.21
CA ALA A 285 10.41 -11.50 8.62
C ALA A 285 8.95 -11.90 8.85
N GLU A 286 8.64 -12.55 9.98
CA GLU A 286 7.26 -12.64 10.45
C GLU A 286 6.75 -11.26 10.90
N PRO A 287 5.43 -10.96 10.76
CA PRO A 287 4.91 -9.66 11.15
C PRO A 287 5.09 -9.46 12.66
N GLY A 288 5.69 -8.33 13.03
CA GLY A 288 6.01 -8.00 14.42
C GLY A 288 7.31 -8.59 14.96
N ARG A 289 8.10 -9.28 14.14
CA ARG A 289 9.46 -9.70 14.49
C ARG A 289 10.51 -8.82 13.82
N LEU A 290 10.68 -7.61 14.37
CA LEU A 290 11.64 -6.63 13.85
C LEU A 290 13.06 -7.19 13.82
N GLU A 291 13.40 -8.07 14.75
CA GLU A 291 14.70 -8.72 14.86
C GLU A 291 15.03 -9.69 13.71
N GLN A 292 14.02 -10.13 12.96
CA GLN A 292 14.19 -11.01 11.80
C GLN A 292 14.29 -10.24 10.48
N MET A 293 14.06 -8.93 10.50
CA MET A 293 14.01 -8.14 9.29
C MET A 293 15.37 -8.03 8.62
N LEU A 294 15.34 -7.90 7.29
CA LEU A 294 16.55 -7.84 6.51
C LEU A 294 17.15 -6.43 6.60
N ALA A 295 18.18 -6.27 7.44
CA ALA A 295 18.88 -5.01 7.62
C ALA A 295 20.06 -4.83 6.65
N LEU A 296 19.99 -3.83 5.77
CA LEU A 296 21.05 -3.54 4.79
C LEU A 296 22.09 -2.56 5.37
N THR A 297 23.05 -3.11 6.12
CA THR A 297 24.17 -2.33 6.66
C THR A 297 25.22 -2.07 5.57
N GLY A 298 25.19 -0.86 4.99
CA GLY A 298 26.27 -0.13 4.30
C GLY A 298 27.11 -0.81 3.20
N THR A 299 27.69 -1.98 3.44
CA THR A 299 28.67 -2.66 2.58
C THR A 299 28.08 -3.82 1.77
N GLN A 300 27.05 -4.50 2.30
CA GLN A 300 26.42 -5.61 1.59
C GLN A 300 25.32 -5.10 0.64
N ARG A 301 25.34 -5.61 -0.61
CA ARG A 301 24.26 -5.40 -1.58
C ARG A 301 23.37 -6.63 -1.57
N PHE A 302 22.12 -6.42 -1.21
CA PHE A 302 21.09 -7.43 -1.38
C PHE A 302 20.34 -7.12 -2.66
N GLU A 303 20.13 -8.17 -3.44
CA GLU A 303 19.50 -8.10 -4.75
C GLU A 303 18.39 -9.13 -4.77
N LEU A 304 17.23 -8.71 -5.24
CA LEU A 304 16.14 -9.62 -5.56
C LEU A 304 16.31 -10.00 -7.03
N VAL A 305 16.61 -11.27 -7.29
CA VAL A 305 16.77 -11.81 -8.64
C VAL A 305 15.49 -12.52 -9.02
N VAL A 306 14.82 -12.04 -10.04
CA VAL A 306 13.55 -12.60 -10.52
C VAL A 306 13.73 -13.23 -11.89
N ASP A 307 13.11 -14.39 -12.06
CA ASP A 307 12.99 -15.05 -13.35
C ASP A 307 11.63 -14.69 -13.92
N VAL A 308 11.65 -13.96 -15.03
CA VAL A 308 10.47 -13.39 -15.66
C VAL A 308 10.29 -13.90 -17.08
N ALA A 309 9.04 -14.14 -17.46
CA ALA A 309 8.61 -14.36 -18.83
C ALA A 309 7.97 -13.09 -19.41
N HIS A 310 7.82 -13.06 -20.73
CA HIS A 310 7.18 -11.97 -21.47
C HIS A 310 6.03 -12.53 -22.34
N PRO A 311 4.91 -12.94 -21.73
CA PRO A 311 3.78 -13.54 -22.45
C PRO A 311 2.98 -12.54 -23.30
N GLY A 312 2.93 -11.25 -22.92
CA GLY A 312 2.09 -10.24 -23.55
C GLY A 312 2.88 -9.19 -24.33
N THR A 313 2.22 -8.10 -24.68
CA THR A 313 2.85 -6.96 -25.38
C THR A 313 3.29 -5.85 -24.43
N THR A 314 2.55 -5.69 -23.33
CA THR A 314 2.74 -4.66 -22.31
C THR A 314 2.89 -5.26 -20.93
N ASP A 315 3.99 -5.99 -20.74
CA ASP A 315 4.27 -6.68 -19.49
C ASP A 315 4.98 -5.78 -18.48
N LYS A 316 4.49 -5.77 -17.25
CA LYS A 316 4.97 -4.95 -16.16
C LYS A 316 5.10 -5.78 -14.88
N LEU A 317 6.18 -5.53 -14.17
CA LEU A 317 6.40 -5.97 -12.80
C LEU A 317 6.39 -4.74 -11.90
N TYR A 318 5.38 -4.62 -11.05
CA TYR A 318 5.39 -3.62 -9.99
C TYR A 318 5.98 -4.23 -8.73
N ILE A 319 6.86 -3.46 -8.09
CA ILE A 319 7.60 -3.85 -6.90
C ILE A 319 7.24 -2.85 -5.80
N LEU A 320 6.58 -3.32 -4.75
CA LEU A 320 6.26 -2.53 -3.57
C LEU A 320 7.19 -2.95 -2.43
N GLU A 321 8.03 -2.03 -2.00
CA GLU A 321 9.01 -2.25 -0.94
C GLU A 321 8.44 -1.74 0.38
N ASP A 322 8.26 -2.66 1.34
CA ASP A 322 7.80 -2.37 2.70
C ASP A 322 9.03 -2.40 3.63
N THR A 323 9.43 -1.20 4.04
CA THR A 323 10.73 -0.95 4.66
C THR A 323 10.63 -0.06 5.89
N PHE A 324 11.69 -0.09 6.68
CA PHE A 324 11.89 0.82 7.79
C PHE A 324 13.19 1.60 7.59
N ILE A 325 13.10 2.93 7.74
CA ILE A 325 14.23 3.83 7.64
C ILE A 325 14.51 4.43 9.01
N GLN A 326 15.78 4.41 9.43
CA GLN A 326 16.20 5.26 10.53
C GLN A 326 16.50 6.68 10.00
N PRO A 327 15.80 7.72 10.47
CA PRO A 327 16.12 9.10 10.15
C PRO A 327 17.58 9.36 10.50
N THR A 328 18.33 9.85 9.52
CA THR A 328 19.65 10.40 9.83
C THR A 328 19.41 11.61 10.73
N LYS A 329 19.95 11.60 11.95
CA LYS A 329 19.88 12.78 12.84
C LYS A 329 20.47 13.95 12.04
N ALA A 330 19.70 15.01 11.83
CA ALA A 330 20.22 16.21 11.19
C ALA A 330 21.44 16.66 12.03
N ALA A 331 22.59 16.77 11.38
CA ALA A 331 23.83 17.21 12.01
C ALA A 331 23.76 18.70 12.36
#